data_AF-D8TWM2-F1
#
_entry.id   AF-D8TWM2-F1
#
_cell.length_a   1.000
_cell.length_b   1.000
_cell.length_c   1.000
_cell.angle_alpha   90.00
_cell.angle_beta   90.00
_cell.angle_gamma   90.00
#
_symmetry.space_group_name_H-M   'P 1'
#
loop_
_entity.id
_entity.type
_entity.pdbx_description
1 polymer ?
#
loop_
_entity_poly.entity_id
_entity_poly.type
_entity_poly.pdbx_seq_one_letter_code
_entity_poly.pdbx_strand_id
1 'polypeptide(L)'
;GGLEILSVFGGLEILSVFGGLEILSVFGGLEILSVFGGLEILSVFGGLEILSVFGGLEILSVFGGLEILSVFGGLEILSVFGGLEILSVFGGLEILSVFGGLEILSVFGGLEILSVFGGLEILKILSVFGGVEILSVFGGLEILSVFGGLEILSVFGGLEILSVFGGLEILSVFGGLEILSVFGGLEILSVFGGLEILSVFGGLEILSVFGGLEILSVFGGLEILSVFGGLEILSVFGGLEILSVFGGLEILSVFGGLEILSVFGGLEILSVFGGLEILSVFGGLEILSVLGG
;
A
#
# COMPACT_ATOMS: atom_id res chain seq x y z
N GLY A 1 -31.57 29.01 -7.55
CA GLY A 1 -32.14 27.75 -8.05
C GLY A 1 -31.14 27.17 -8.99
N GLY A 2 -30.48 26.09 -8.57
CA GLY A 2 -29.81 25.20 -9.52
C GLY A 2 -30.85 24.42 -10.32
N LEU A 3 -30.37 23.54 -11.19
CA LEU A 3 -31.15 22.37 -11.56
C LEU A 3 -30.97 21.38 -10.40
N GLU A 4 -32.08 20.88 -9.85
CA GLU A 4 -32.05 19.86 -8.79
C GLU A 4 -31.63 18.51 -9.41
N ILE A 5 -32.24 18.13 -10.55
CA ILE A 5 -31.93 16.86 -11.24
C ILE A 5 -31.76 17.09 -12.74
N LEU A 6 -30.74 16.46 -13.34
CA LEU A 6 -30.51 16.35 -14.77
C LEU A 6 -30.35 14.87 -15.19
N SER A 7 -30.99 14.48 -16.29
CA SER A 7 -30.84 13.14 -16.87
C SER A 7 -30.61 13.19 -18.37
N VAL A 8 -29.60 12.47 -18.85
CA VAL A 8 -29.13 12.43 -20.24
C VAL A 8 -29.23 11.00 -20.76
N PHE A 9 -29.67 10.83 -22.01
CA PHE A 9 -29.92 9.53 -22.64
C PHE A 9 -29.36 9.49 -24.06
N GLY A 10 -28.72 8.38 -24.42
CA GLY A 10 -28.04 8.19 -25.70
C GLY A 10 -26.52 8.43 -25.59
N GLY A 11 -25.80 8.19 -26.69
CA GLY A 11 -24.40 8.58 -26.79
C GLY A 11 -24.28 10.10 -26.94
N LEU A 12 -23.33 10.71 -26.22
CA LEU A 12 -23.07 12.14 -26.24
C LEU A 12 -21.56 12.39 -26.25
N GLU A 13 -21.10 13.28 -27.14
CA GLU A 13 -19.68 13.68 -27.20
C GLU A 13 -19.32 14.51 -25.95
N ILE A 14 -19.97 15.66 -25.72
CA ILE A 14 -19.56 16.59 -24.65
C ILE A 14 -20.75 17.09 -23.82
N LEU A 15 -20.58 17.09 -22.50
CA LEU A 15 -21.45 17.74 -21.52
C LEU A 15 -20.65 18.69 -20.60
N SER A 16 -21.22 19.87 -20.32
CA SER A 16 -20.65 20.83 -19.37
C SER A 16 -21.72 21.37 -18.41
N VAL A 17 -21.43 21.29 -17.11
CA VAL A 17 -22.30 21.75 -16.01
C VAL A 17 -21.61 22.91 -15.29
N PHE A 18 -22.38 23.94 -14.94
CA PHE A 18 -21.89 25.13 -14.23
C PHE A 18 -22.82 25.50 -13.07
N GLY A 19 -22.23 25.78 -11.91
CA GLY A 19 -22.96 25.93 -10.64
C GLY A 19 -23.15 24.60 -9.92
N GLY A 20 -23.78 24.64 -8.74
CA GLY A 20 -24.14 23.44 -8.00
C GLY A 20 -25.28 22.67 -8.68
N LEU A 21 -25.19 21.35 -8.67
CA LEU A 21 -26.19 20.39 -9.16
C LEU A 21 -26.31 19.27 -8.13
N GLU A 22 -27.52 18.91 -7.72
CA GLU A 22 -27.71 17.82 -6.75
C GLU A 22 -27.50 16.48 -7.48
N ILE A 23 -28.25 16.20 -8.55
CA ILE A 23 -28.19 14.89 -9.23
C ILE A 23 -27.96 15.01 -10.75
N LEU A 24 -26.95 14.28 -11.26
CA LEU A 24 -26.74 14.00 -12.69
C LEU A 24 -26.81 12.49 -12.96
N SER A 25 -27.61 12.08 -13.96
CA SER A 25 -27.65 10.71 -14.47
C SER A 25 -27.39 10.66 -15.98
N VAL A 26 -26.53 9.76 -16.43
CA VAL A 26 -26.18 9.56 -17.85
C VAL A 26 -26.43 8.10 -18.24
N PHE A 27 -27.17 7.88 -19.34
CA PHE A 27 -27.52 6.55 -19.85
C PHE A 27 -27.07 6.40 -21.31
N GLY A 28 -25.88 5.85 -21.51
CA GLY A 28 -25.16 5.81 -22.78
C GLY A 28 -23.68 6.10 -22.57
N GLY A 29 -22.88 6.01 -23.65
CA GLY A 29 -21.48 6.44 -23.62
C GLY A 29 -21.37 7.97 -23.63
N LEU A 30 -20.41 8.51 -22.89
CA LEU A 30 -20.11 9.94 -22.86
C LEU A 30 -18.60 10.15 -23.02
N GLU A 31 -18.16 10.90 -24.03
CA GLU A 31 -16.72 11.13 -24.22
C GLU A 31 -16.21 12.09 -23.13
N ILE A 32 -16.82 13.28 -22.98
CA ILE A 32 -16.32 14.31 -22.05
C ILE A 32 -17.43 14.89 -21.16
N LEU A 33 -17.22 14.84 -19.84
CA LEU A 33 -18.00 15.55 -18.83
C LEU A 33 -17.12 16.55 -18.05
N SER A 34 -17.51 17.81 -18.05
CA SER A 34 -16.90 18.87 -17.22
C SER A 34 -17.91 19.47 -16.25
N VAL A 35 -17.56 19.59 -14.97
CA VAL A 35 -18.42 20.15 -13.91
C VAL A 35 -17.68 21.28 -13.19
N PHE A 36 -18.28 22.47 -13.14
CA PHE A 36 -17.73 23.66 -12.48
C PHE A 36 -18.65 24.12 -11.35
N GLY A 37 -18.49 23.52 -10.18
CA GLY A 37 -19.38 23.62 -9.02
C GLY A 37 -19.35 22.31 -8.22
N GLY A 38 -20.02 22.29 -7.08
CA GLY A 38 -20.25 21.04 -6.34
C GLY A 38 -21.30 20.16 -7.04
N LEU A 39 -21.12 18.85 -6.95
CA LEU A 39 -22.07 17.85 -7.45
C LEU A 39 -22.29 16.78 -6.37
N GLU A 40 -23.53 16.60 -5.91
CA GLU A 40 -23.81 15.62 -4.85
C GLU A 40 -23.79 14.21 -5.44
N ILE A 41 -24.51 13.93 -6.54
CA ILE A 41 -24.59 12.58 -7.11
C ILE A 41 -24.39 12.58 -8.63
N LEU A 42 -23.41 11.81 -9.10
CA LEU A 42 -23.21 11.45 -10.50
C LEU A 42 -23.37 9.93 -10.69
N SER A 43 -24.31 9.52 -11.53
CA SER A 43 -24.50 8.12 -11.96
C SER A 43 -24.37 7.98 -13.48
N VAL A 44 -23.50 7.10 -13.94
CA VAL A 44 -23.24 6.85 -15.37
C VAL A 44 -23.48 5.37 -15.68
N PHE A 45 -24.30 5.09 -16.69
CA PHE A 45 -24.62 3.75 -17.19
C PHE A 45 -24.18 3.64 -18.64
N GLY A 46 -22.92 3.26 -18.83
CA GLY A 46 -22.15 3.36 -20.07
C GLY A 46 -20.68 3.70 -19.76
N GLY A 47 -19.84 3.69 -20.79
CA GLY A 47 -18.45 4.15 -20.65
C GLY A 47 -18.36 5.68 -20.58
N LEU A 48 -17.35 6.18 -19.87
CA LEU A 48 -17.02 7.61 -19.79
C LEU A 48 -15.52 7.79 -20.06
N GLU A 49 -15.14 8.50 -21.11
CA GLU A 49 -13.71 8.68 -21.41
C GLU A 49 -13.10 9.68 -20.41
N ILE A 50 -13.63 10.91 -20.31
CA ILE A 50 -13.05 11.97 -19.48
C ILE A 50 -14.09 12.62 -18.55
N LEU A 51 -13.80 12.60 -17.25
CA LEU A 51 -14.52 13.37 -16.22
C LEU A 51 -13.58 14.37 -15.53
N SER A 52 -13.95 15.65 -15.56
CA SER A 52 -13.27 16.72 -14.83
C SER A 52 -14.24 17.49 -13.93
N VAL A 53 -14.01 17.49 -12.62
CA VAL A 53 -14.82 18.22 -11.63
C VAL A 53 -13.96 19.27 -10.92
N PHE A 54 -14.40 20.53 -10.99
CA PHE A 54 -13.81 21.66 -10.28
C PHE A 54 -14.81 22.14 -9.21
N GLY A 55 -14.68 21.53 -8.03
CA GLY A 55 -15.64 21.50 -6.93
C GLY A 55 -15.54 20.16 -6.18
N GLY A 56 -16.28 20.02 -5.08
CA GLY A 56 -16.44 18.73 -4.43
C GLY A 56 -17.42 17.84 -5.19
N LEU A 57 -17.20 16.53 -5.15
CA LEU A 57 -18.10 15.51 -5.67
C LEU A 57 -18.40 14.55 -4.53
N GLU A 58 -19.66 14.42 -4.09
CA GLU A 58 -19.96 13.49 -2.99
C GLU A 58 -19.95 12.06 -3.55
N ILE A 59 -20.89 11.68 -4.40
CA ILE A 59 -21.03 10.30 -4.90
C ILE A 59 -20.84 10.21 -6.41
N LEU A 60 -19.92 9.35 -6.86
CA LEU A 60 -19.74 8.93 -8.25
C LEU A 60 -19.91 7.41 -8.41
N SER A 61 -20.86 7.00 -9.24
CA SER A 61 -21.07 5.61 -9.65
C SER A 61 -21.01 5.47 -11.16
N VAL A 62 -20.07 4.66 -11.67
CA VAL A 62 -19.93 4.36 -13.11
C VAL A 62 -20.12 2.86 -13.37
N PHE A 63 -21.13 2.53 -14.17
CA PHE A 63 -21.41 1.19 -14.68
C PHE A 63 -20.95 1.09 -16.14
N GLY A 64 -19.63 0.97 -16.28
CA GLY A 64 -18.84 1.00 -17.51
C GLY A 64 -17.38 1.28 -17.16
N GLY A 65 -16.51 1.33 -18.17
CA GLY A 65 -15.14 1.81 -18.00
C GLY A 65 -15.09 3.33 -17.83
N LEU A 66 -14.11 3.82 -17.09
CA LEU A 66 -13.80 5.24 -16.94
C LEU A 66 -12.32 5.46 -17.28
N GLU A 67 -11.98 6.16 -18.37
CA GLU A 67 -10.55 6.31 -18.72
C GLU A 67 -9.88 7.31 -17.76
N ILE A 68 -10.36 8.55 -17.68
CA ILE A 68 -9.71 9.63 -16.92
C ILE A 68 -10.70 10.32 -15.98
N LEU A 69 -10.36 10.39 -14.70
CA LEU A 69 -11.05 11.19 -13.68
C LEU A 69 -10.11 12.17 -12.99
N SER A 70 -10.47 13.46 -13.02
CA SER A 70 -9.82 14.53 -12.27
C SER A 70 -10.83 15.29 -11.40
N VAL A 71 -10.58 15.35 -10.08
CA VAL A 71 -11.43 16.08 -9.12
C VAL A 71 -10.60 17.08 -8.32
N PHE A 72 -11.05 18.33 -8.26
CA PHE A 72 -10.43 19.42 -7.51
C PHE A 72 -11.42 20.03 -6.52
N GLY A 73 -11.44 19.52 -5.29
CA GLY A 73 -12.37 19.91 -4.24
C GLY A 73 -12.77 18.80 -3.25
N GLY A 74 -12.20 17.59 -3.37
CA GLY A 74 -12.55 16.41 -2.58
C GLY A 74 -13.55 15.50 -3.28
N LEU A 75 -13.48 14.19 -2.97
CA LEU A 75 -14.38 13.15 -3.46
C LEU A 75 -14.79 12.24 -2.29
N GLU A 76 -16.08 12.10 -1.98
CA GLU A 76 -16.50 11.22 -0.88
C GLU A 76 -16.45 9.75 -1.35
N ILE A 77 -17.35 9.33 -2.24
CA ILE A 77 -17.51 7.93 -2.66
C ILE A 77 -17.34 7.78 -4.17
N LEU A 78 -16.45 6.88 -4.58
CA LEU A 78 -16.27 6.46 -5.96
C LEU A 78 -16.44 4.94 -6.12
N SER A 79 -17.39 4.55 -6.97
CA SER A 79 -17.62 3.15 -7.39
C SER A 79 -17.55 3.02 -8.91
N VAL A 80 -16.64 2.19 -9.44
CA VAL A 80 -16.49 1.94 -10.88
C VAL A 80 -16.61 0.44 -11.18
N PHE A 81 -17.45 0.09 -12.15
CA PHE A 81 -17.70 -1.28 -12.62
C PHE A 81 -17.39 -1.38 -14.13
N GLY A 82 -16.12 -1.57 -14.45
CA GLY A 82 -15.63 -1.68 -15.83
C GLY A 82 -14.14 -1.33 -16.04
N GLY A 83 -13.42 -0.97 -14.97
CA GLY A 83 -12.02 -0.51 -15.03
C GLY A 83 -11.90 1.02 -14.97
N LEU A 84 -10.78 1.50 -14.44
CA LEU A 84 -10.43 2.91 -14.31
C LEU A 84 -8.95 3.10 -14.71
N GLU A 85 -8.61 3.86 -15.76
CA GLU A 85 -7.19 4.01 -16.13
C GLU A 85 -6.49 5.00 -15.19
N ILE A 86 -6.94 6.26 -15.15
CA ILE A 86 -6.27 7.36 -14.44
C ILE A 86 -7.24 8.07 -13.48
N LEU A 87 -6.86 8.13 -12.20
CA LEU A 87 -7.54 8.92 -11.18
C LEU A 87 -6.60 9.95 -10.53
N SER A 88 -7.00 11.21 -10.52
CA SER A 88 -6.34 12.30 -9.81
C SER A 88 -7.34 13.07 -8.94
N VAL A 89 -7.15 13.07 -7.62
CA VAL A 89 -8.02 13.77 -6.66
C VAL A 89 -7.20 14.77 -5.84
N PHE A 90 -7.65 16.01 -5.78
CA PHE A 90 -7.10 17.07 -4.94
C PHE A 90 -8.17 17.52 -3.94
N GLY A 91 -7.93 17.30 -2.64
CA GLY A 91 -8.86 17.59 -1.55
C GLY A 91 -9.16 16.40 -0.63
N GLY A 92 -8.68 15.19 -0.94
CA GLY A 92 -8.98 13.96 -0.20
C GLY A 92 -10.01 13.07 -0.90
N LEU A 93 -10.00 11.78 -0.56
CA LEU A 93 -10.87 10.74 -1.10
C LEU A 93 -11.34 9.83 0.05
N GLU A 94 -12.64 9.73 0.34
CA GLU A 94 -13.09 8.85 1.44
C GLU A 94 -13.05 7.37 1.00
N ILE A 95 -13.93 6.97 0.07
CA ILE A 95 -14.10 5.57 -0.33
C ILE A 95 -13.90 5.38 -1.84
N LEU A 96 -13.01 4.48 -2.23
CA LEU A 96 -12.77 4.05 -3.61
C LEU A 96 -12.96 2.53 -3.76
N SER A 97 -13.95 2.14 -4.58
CA SER A 97 -14.19 0.75 -5.00
C SER A 97 -14.11 0.62 -6.52
N VAL A 98 -13.14 -0.18 -7.01
CA VAL A 98 -12.95 -0.40 -8.46
C VAL A 98 -13.03 -1.88 -8.80
N PHE A 99 -13.98 -2.22 -9.68
CA PHE A 99 -14.13 -3.53 -10.30
C PHE A 99 -13.70 -3.45 -11.77
N GLY A 100 -12.63 -4.15 -12.14
CA GLY A 100 -12.14 -4.25 -13.52
C GLY A 100 -10.66 -3.94 -13.72
N GLY A 101 -10.04 -3.15 -12.82
CA GLY A 101 -8.63 -2.74 -12.90
C GLY A 101 -8.43 -1.25 -12.60
N LEU A 102 -7.23 -0.87 -12.14
CA LEU A 102 -6.82 0.50 -11.87
C LEU A 102 -5.33 0.66 -12.24
N GLU A 103 -4.97 1.57 -13.15
CA GLU A 103 -3.57 1.73 -13.61
C GLU A 103 -2.80 2.82 -12.83
N ILE A 104 -3.39 4.01 -12.66
CA ILE A 104 -2.75 5.16 -12.01
C ILE A 104 -3.71 5.84 -11.03
N LEU A 105 -3.26 6.06 -9.79
CA LEU A 105 -4.00 6.81 -8.77
C LEU A 105 -3.09 7.80 -8.03
N SER A 106 -3.48 9.08 -8.07
CA SER A 106 -2.84 10.17 -7.35
C SER A 106 -3.86 10.89 -6.45
N VAL A 107 -3.65 10.85 -5.13
CA VAL A 107 -4.50 11.54 -4.14
C VAL A 107 -3.65 12.58 -3.39
N PHE A 108 -4.03 13.85 -3.53
CA PHE A 108 -3.49 14.94 -2.72
C PHE A 108 -4.50 15.31 -1.63
N GLY A 109 -4.29 14.76 -0.45
CA GLY A 109 -5.25 14.59 0.64
C GLY A 109 -5.16 13.17 1.21
N GLY A 110 -5.94 12.89 2.25
CA GLY A 110 -6.06 11.53 2.81
C GLY A 110 -6.90 10.60 1.92
N LEU A 111 -6.78 9.30 2.17
CA LEU A 111 -7.55 8.22 1.54
C LEU A 111 -8.07 7.25 2.60
N GLU A 112 -9.37 7.26 2.93
CA GLU A 112 -9.87 6.39 4.01
C GLU A 112 -9.88 4.92 3.57
N ILE A 113 -10.62 4.56 2.53
CA ILE A 113 -10.81 3.17 2.09
C ILE A 113 -10.56 3.00 0.59
N LEU A 114 -9.64 2.11 0.22
CA LEU A 114 -9.40 1.65 -1.15
C LEU A 114 -9.62 0.15 -1.28
N SER A 115 -10.47 -0.26 -2.22
CA SER A 115 -10.72 -1.66 -2.60
C SER A 115 -10.67 -1.85 -4.12
N VAL A 116 -9.73 -2.67 -4.61
CA VAL A 116 -9.55 -2.96 -6.04
C VAL A 116 -9.70 -4.45 -6.32
N PHE A 117 -10.62 -4.79 -7.21
CA PHE A 117 -10.94 -6.16 -7.62
C PHE A 117 -10.85 -6.30 -9.16
N GLY A 118 -9.84 -7.00 -9.67
CA GLY A 118 -9.73 -7.27 -11.11
C GLY A 118 -8.45 -8.01 -11.47
N GLY A 119 -8.34 -8.42 -12.73
CA GLY A 119 -7.03 -8.80 -13.26
C GLY A 119 -6.24 -7.53 -13.52
N LEU A 120 -5.36 -7.15 -12.60
CA LEU A 120 -4.52 -5.98 -12.79
C LEU A 120 -3.52 -6.24 -13.92
N GLU A 121 -3.73 -5.61 -15.08
CA GLU A 121 -2.63 -5.01 -15.84
C GLU A 121 -2.08 -3.83 -15.04
N ILE A 122 -1.45 -4.19 -13.91
CA ILE A 122 -0.57 -3.40 -13.06
C ILE A 122 -1.15 -2.05 -12.60
N LEU A 123 -1.45 -1.93 -11.29
CA LEU A 123 -1.50 -0.61 -10.65
C LEU A 123 -0.06 -0.10 -10.60
N LYS A 124 0.33 0.70 -11.60
CA LYS A 124 1.73 1.09 -11.86
C LYS A 124 2.21 2.08 -10.82
N ILE A 125 1.36 3.06 -10.51
CA ILE A 125 1.67 4.12 -9.56
C ILE A 125 0.43 4.46 -8.73
N LEU A 126 0.52 4.18 -7.43
CA LEU A 126 -0.32 4.79 -6.40
C LEU A 126 0.52 5.78 -5.60
N SER A 127 0.10 7.05 -5.56
CA SER A 127 0.70 8.11 -4.74
C SER A 127 -0.34 8.81 -3.88
N VAL A 128 -0.16 8.82 -2.56
CA VAL A 128 -1.07 9.48 -1.59
C VAL A 128 -0.31 10.49 -0.72
N PHE A 129 -0.86 11.69 -0.57
CA PHE A 129 -0.31 12.78 0.25
C PHE A 129 -1.31 13.22 1.33
N GLY A 130 -1.42 12.42 2.39
CA GLY A 130 -2.34 12.67 3.51
C GLY A 130 -2.61 11.49 4.43
N GLY A 131 -1.96 10.35 4.20
CA GLY A 131 -2.19 9.09 4.92
C GLY A 131 -3.32 8.24 4.32
N VAL A 132 -3.37 6.98 4.75
CA VAL A 132 -4.33 5.96 4.31
C VAL A 132 -4.81 5.15 5.52
N GLU A 133 -6.10 4.89 5.65
CA GLU A 133 -6.60 3.96 6.67
C GLU A 133 -6.58 2.53 6.13
N ILE A 134 -7.50 2.14 5.23
CA ILE A 134 -7.64 0.75 4.75
C ILE A 134 -7.40 0.62 3.24
N LEU A 135 -6.45 -0.22 2.85
CA LEU A 135 -6.09 -0.50 1.46
C LEU A 135 -6.14 -2.01 1.17
N SER A 136 -7.01 -2.43 0.25
CA SER A 136 -7.18 -3.83 -0.17
C SER A 136 -7.08 -3.99 -1.68
N VAL A 137 -6.11 -4.79 -2.15
CA VAL A 137 -5.87 -5.08 -3.57
C VAL A 137 -5.91 -6.59 -3.83
N PHE A 138 -6.71 -7.01 -4.81
CA PHE A 138 -6.75 -8.39 -5.30
C PHE A 138 -6.06 -8.49 -6.67
N GLY A 139 -4.74 -8.65 -6.64
CA GLY A 139 -3.85 -8.75 -7.80
C GLY A 139 -2.47 -8.10 -7.52
N GLY A 140 -1.68 -7.85 -8.56
CA GLY A 140 -0.32 -7.31 -8.44
C GLY A 140 -0.24 -5.77 -8.50
N LEU A 141 0.75 -5.19 -7.82
CA LEU A 141 0.99 -3.75 -7.63
C LEU A 141 2.47 -3.43 -7.88
N GLU A 142 2.78 -2.49 -8.78
CA GLU A 142 4.16 -2.10 -9.11
C GLU A 142 4.68 -1.11 -8.06
N ILE A 143 4.16 0.13 -8.01
CA ILE A 143 4.67 1.17 -7.11
C ILE A 143 3.57 1.77 -6.24
N LEU A 144 3.77 1.71 -4.92
CA LEU A 144 2.99 2.41 -3.89
C LEU A 144 3.89 3.39 -3.12
N SER A 145 3.54 4.67 -3.15
CA SER A 145 4.18 5.73 -2.35
C SER A 145 3.15 6.45 -1.48
N VAL A 146 3.30 6.36 -0.15
CA VAL A 146 2.43 7.03 0.82
C VAL A 146 3.21 8.07 1.62
N PHE A 147 2.69 9.29 1.68
CA PHE A 147 3.14 10.35 2.58
C PHE A 147 2.03 10.62 3.60
N GLY A 148 2.36 10.47 4.88
CA GLY A 148 1.39 10.19 5.94
C GLY A 148 1.43 8.70 6.34
N GLY A 149 0.73 8.34 7.40
CA GLY A 149 0.68 6.94 7.87
C GLY A 149 -0.18 6.03 6.98
N LEU A 150 -0.04 4.72 7.15
CA LEU A 150 -0.86 3.70 6.49
C LEU A 150 -1.30 2.69 7.57
N GLU A 151 -2.60 2.65 7.91
CA GLU A 151 -3.09 1.79 9.01
C GLU A 151 -3.12 0.32 8.58
N ILE A 152 -3.81 -0.03 7.48
CA ILE A 152 -3.99 -1.41 7.04
C ILE A 152 -3.80 -1.54 5.53
N LEU A 153 -2.85 -2.37 5.10
CA LEU A 153 -2.66 -2.78 3.70
C LEU A 153 -2.74 -4.30 3.56
N SER A 154 -3.63 -4.79 2.70
CA SER A 154 -3.78 -6.19 2.31
C SER A 154 -3.65 -6.36 0.79
N VAL A 155 -2.64 -7.11 0.34
CA VAL A 155 -2.39 -7.39 -1.08
C VAL A 155 -2.47 -8.90 -1.33
N PHE A 156 -3.41 -9.32 -2.18
CA PHE A 156 -3.54 -10.70 -2.66
C PHE A 156 -2.89 -10.84 -4.04
N GLY A 157 -1.56 -10.73 -4.06
CA GLY A 157 -0.72 -10.76 -5.25
C GLY A 157 0.70 -10.31 -4.91
N GLY A 158 1.52 -10.05 -5.94
CA GLY A 158 2.87 -9.49 -5.77
C GLY A 158 2.88 -7.97 -5.60
N LEU A 159 3.92 -7.44 -4.97
CA LEU A 159 4.15 -6.01 -4.75
C LEU A 159 5.61 -5.68 -5.05
N GLU A 160 5.89 -4.90 -6.09
CA GLU A 160 7.30 -4.61 -6.48
C GLU A 160 7.90 -3.56 -5.52
N ILE A 161 7.32 -2.37 -5.38
CA ILE A 161 7.88 -1.27 -4.59
C ILE A 161 6.83 -0.62 -3.68
N LEU A 162 7.13 -0.59 -2.38
CA LEU A 162 6.39 0.15 -1.36
C LEU A 162 7.31 1.13 -0.62
N SER A 163 6.95 2.41 -0.62
CA SER A 163 7.61 3.47 0.15
C SER A 163 6.60 4.21 1.03
N VAL A 164 6.82 4.21 2.35
CA VAL A 164 5.96 4.90 3.33
C VAL A 164 6.77 5.96 4.08
N PHE A 165 6.33 7.21 4.00
CA PHE A 165 6.83 8.35 4.77
C PHE A 165 5.83 8.68 5.88
N GLY A 166 5.83 7.84 6.91
CA GLY A 166 4.88 7.78 8.01
C GLY A 166 5.04 6.46 8.78
N GLY A 167 4.17 6.21 9.75
CA GLY A 167 4.02 4.88 10.34
C GLY A 167 3.24 3.93 9.42
N LEU A 168 3.47 2.63 9.58
CA LEU A 168 2.69 1.56 8.94
C LEU A 168 2.23 0.59 10.02
N GLU A 169 0.93 0.49 10.29
CA GLU A 169 0.45 -0.35 11.39
C GLU A 169 0.36 -1.83 10.94
N ILE A 170 -0.41 -2.16 9.89
CA ILE A 170 -0.59 -3.55 9.45
C ILE A 170 -0.36 -3.70 7.94
N LEU A 171 0.55 -4.59 7.54
CA LEU A 171 0.78 -5.01 6.16
C LEU A 171 0.71 -6.54 6.02
N SER A 172 -0.20 -7.02 5.17
CA SER A 172 -0.33 -8.43 4.78
C SER A 172 -0.19 -8.59 3.25
N VAL A 173 0.79 -9.38 2.81
CA VAL A 173 1.05 -9.67 1.38
C VAL A 173 0.99 -11.17 1.12
N PHE A 174 0.04 -11.60 0.29
CA PHE A 174 -0.09 -12.98 -0.17
C PHE A 174 0.52 -13.14 -1.57
N GLY A 175 1.85 -13.02 -1.62
CA GLY A 175 2.68 -13.04 -2.83
C GLY A 175 4.13 -12.68 -2.50
N GLY A 176 4.90 -12.29 -3.51
CA GLY A 176 6.24 -11.73 -3.32
C GLY A 176 6.20 -10.21 -3.06
N LEU A 177 7.23 -9.69 -2.39
CA LEU A 177 7.45 -8.26 -2.14
C LEU A 177 8.91 -7.92 -2.49
N GLU A 178 9.18 -7.13 -3.53
CA GLU A 178 10.58 -6.87 -3.90
C GLU A 178 11.21 -5.82 -2.98
N ILE A 179 10.62 -4.62 -2.83
CA ILE A 179 11.21 -3.51 -2.07
C ILE A 179 10.19 -2.87 -1.12
N LEU A 180 10.52 -2.80 0.16
CA LEU A 180 9.80 -2.05 1.19
C LEU A 180 10.72 -1.08 1.94
N SER A 181 10.39 0.22 1.88
CA SER A 181 11.04 1.29 2.64
C SER A 181 10.05 2.03 3.54
N VAL A 182 10.29 2.05 4.86
CA VAL A 182 9.44 2.73 5.85
C VAL A 182 10.24 3.75 6.63
N PHE A 183 9.91 5.04 6.45
CA PHE A 183 10.45 6.17 7.21
C PHE A 183 9.53 6.52 8.39
N GLY A 184 9.43 5.58 9.32
CA GLY A 184 8.61 5.65 10.53
C GLY A 184 8.66 4.32 11.29
N GLY A 185 7.66 4.06 12.13
CA GLY A 185 7.46 2.75 12.75
C GLY A 185 6.70 1.78 11.83
N LEU A 186 6.91 0.49 12.03
CA LEU A 186 6.17 -0.61 11.40
C LEU A 186 5.66 -1.57 12.49
N GLU A 187 4.36 -1.65 12.73
CA GLU A 187 3.83 -2.49 13.83
C GLU A 187 3.75 -3.96 13.42
N ILE A 188 3.08 -4.31 12.31
CA ILE A 188 2.86 -5.69 11.87
C ILE A 188 3.10 -5.84 10.37
N LEU A 189 4.01 -6.74 9.99
CA LEU A 189 4.22 -7.18 8.61
C LEU A 189 4.11 -8.70 8.51
N SER A 190 3.31 -9.19 7.54
CA SER A 190 3.14 -10.61 7.21
C SER A 190 3.23 -10.83 5.70
N VAL A 191 4.21 -11.62 5.25
CA VAL A 191 4.44 -11.93 3.82
C VAL A 191 4.39 -13.45 3.60
N PHE A 192 3.54 -13.93 2.69
CA PHE A 192 3.34 -15.36 2.40
C PHE A 192 4.10 -15.86 1.15
N GLY A 193 5.19 -15.17 0.81
CA GLY A 193 6.11 -15.48 -0.27
C GLY A 193 7.52 -14.94 0.01
N GLY A 194 8.23 -14.53 -1.03
CA GLY A 194 9.56 -13.90 -0.91
C GLY A 194 9.49 -12.42 -0.55
N LEU A 195 10.53 -11.91 0.10
CA LEU A 195 10.77 -10.49 0.38
C LEU A 195 12.23 -10.16 0.01
N GLU A 196 12.50 -9.36 -1.02
CA GLU A 196 13.90 -9.12 -1.42
C GLU A 196 14.56 -8.08 -0.49
N ILE A 197 13.98 -6.89 -0.34
CA ILE A 197 14.59 -5.77 0.40
C ILE A 197 13.57 -5.13 1.35
N LEU A 198 13.90 -5.09 2.65
CA LEU A 198 13.18 -4.34 3.67
C LEU A 198 14.11 -3.35 4.39
N SER A 199 13.72 -2.08 4.46
CA SER A 199 14.43 -1.01 5.16
C SER A 199 13.48 -0.20 6.05
N VAL A 200 13.69 -0.23 7.37
CA VAL A 200 12.87 0.50 8.35
C VAL A 200 13.74 1.50 9.12
N PHE A 201 13.35 2.78 9.11
CA PHE A 201 14.10 3.88 9.74
C PHE A 201 13.61 4.28 11.14
N GLY A 202 12.65 3.52 11.69
CA GLY A 202 12.17 3.59 13.06
C GLY A 202 12.12 2.21 13.71
N GLY A 203 11.11 1.96 14.54
CA GLY A 203 10.88 0.64 15.14
C GLY A 203 10.15 -0.33 14.22
N LEU A 204 10.38 -1.64 14.39
CA LEU A 204 9.62 -2.73 13.80
C LEU A 204 9.11 -3.64 14.92
N GLU A 205 7.80 -3.69 15.19
CA GLU A 205 7.25 -4.48 16.31
C GLU A 205 7.11 -5.97 15.92
N ILE A 206 6.53 -6.31 14.76
CA ILE A 206 6.30 -7.70 14.33
C ILE A 206 6.59 -7.87 12.82
N LEU A 207 7.46 -8.81 12.47
CA LEU A 207 7.56 -9.40 11.12
C LEU A 207 7.23 -10.89 11.11
N SER A 208 6.56 -11.35 10.06
CA SER A 208 6.48 -12.75 9.63
C SER A 208 6.66 -12.87 8.11
N VAL A 209 7.46 -13.84 7.64
CA VAL A 209 7.71 -14.13 6.22
C VAL A 209 7.73 -15.65 6.00
N PHE A 210 7.05 -16.17 4.98
CA PHE A 210 7.08 -17.60 4.61
C PHE A 210 7.41 -17.78 3.12
N GLY A 211 8.71 -17.96 2.83
CA GLY A 211 9.24 -18.05 1.47
C GLY A 211 10.74 -17.75 1.42
N GLY A 212 11.12 -16.48 1.66
CA GLY A 212 12.51 -16.05 1.80
C GLY A 212 12.62 -14.54 2.06
N LEU A 213 13.75 -14.09 2.62
CA LEU A 213 14.07 -12.69 2.88
C LEU A 213 15.53 -12.41 2.45
N GLU A 214 15.81 -11.63 1.40
CA GLU A 214 17.22 -11.43 1.02
C GLU A 214 17.91 -10.41 1.95
N ILE A 215 17.32 -9.23 2.14
CA ILE A 215 17.95 -8.10 2.85
C ILE A 215 16.99 -7.43 3.84
N LEU A 216 17.40 -7.30 5.11
CA LEU A 216 16.69 -6.52 6.13
C LEU A 216 17.60 -5.54 6.88
N SER A 217 17.31 -4.24 6.72
CA SER A 217 17.87 -3.14 7.51
C SER A 217 16.83 -2.50 8.44
N VAL A 218 17.18 -2.29 9.72
CA VAL A 218 16.31 -1.63 10.72
C VAL A 218 17.15 -0.68 11.57
N PHE A 219 16.74 0.57 11.75
CA PHE A 219 17.47 1.57 12.54
C PHE A 219 16.62 2.16 13.68
N GLY A 220 16.29 1.30 14.63
CA GLY A 220 15.46 1.57 15.80
C GLY A 220 15.41 0.32 16.70
N GLY A 221 14.24 0.02 17.26
CA GLY A 221 13.97 -1.29 17.86
C GLY A 221 13.47 -2.29 16.80
N LEU A 222 13.75 -3.58 16.99
CA LEU A 222 13.04 -4.68 16.35
C LEU A 222 12.49 -5.59 17.46
N GLU A 223 11.18 -5.60 17.71
CA GLU A 223 10.64 -6.37 18.84
C GLU A 223 10.43 -7.84 18.48
N ILE A 224 9.86 -8.15 17.31
CA ILE A 224 9.57 -9.52 16.86
C ILE A 224 9.88 -9.70 15.35
N LEU A 225 10.48 -10.83 14.98
CA LEU A 225 10.69 -11.27 13.59
C LEU A 225 10.29 -12.76 13.43
N SER A 226 10.00 -13.24 12.22
CA SER A 226 9.71 -14.67 11.95
C SER A 226 9.77 -15.03 10.46
N VAL A 227 10.98 -15.22 9.91
CA VAL A 227 11.18 -15.75 8.54
C VAL A 227 11.14 -17.28 8.54
N PHE A 228 10.54 -17.93 7.53
CA PHE A 228 10.71 -19.36 7.27
C PHE A 228 10.90 -19.65 5.77
N GLY A 229 12.17 -19.71 5.40
CA GLY A 229 12.72 -19.69 4.06
C GLY A 229 14.18 -19.25 4.14
N GLY A 230 14.79 -18.79 3.05
CA GLY A 230 16.06 -18.07 3.15
C GLY A 230 15.94 -16.81 4.04
N LEU A 231 16.97 -16.47 4.79
CA LEU A 231 17.32 -15.10 5.13
C LEU A 231 18.79 -14.95 4.72
N GLU A 232 19.16 -14.00 3.86
CA GLU A 232 20.59 -13.83 3.53
C GLU A 232 21.23 -12.80 4.48
N ILE A 233 20.64 -11.61 4.63
CA ILE A 233 21.25 -10.47 5.33
C ILE A 233 20.25 -9.79 6.28
N LEU A 234 20.64 -9.56 7.54
CA LEU A 234 19.83 -8.84 8.56
C LEU A 234 20.71 -7.99 9.51
N SER A 235 20.35 -6.72 9.77
CA SER A 235 20.80 -5.83 10.87
C SER A 235 19.99 -4.53 10.82
N VAL A 236 19.02 -4.19 11.69
CA VAL A 236 19.10 -3.93 13.13
C VAL A 236 20.29 -3.07 13.57
N PHE A 237 20.00 -1.93 14.23
CA PHE A 237 20.87 -1.34 15.25
C PHE A 237 20.09 -0.36 16.17
N GLY A 238 19.76 -0.80 17.37
CA GLY A 238 19.19 0.00 18.45
C GLY A 238 18.76 -0.88 19.62
N GLY A 239 17.78 -1.74 19.37
CA GLY A 239 17.52 -2.95 20.15
C GLY A 239 16.90 -4.04 19.26
N LEU A 240 17.00 -5.31 19.66
CA LEU A 240 16.32 -6.42 19.01
C LEU A 240 15.84 -7.45 20.02
N GLU A 241 14.57 -7.46 20.38
CA GLU A 241 14.07 -8.37 21.41
C GLU A 241 13.98 -9.82 20.89
N ILE A 242 13.01 -10.17 20.03
CA ILE A 242 12.77 -11.55 19.53
C ILE A 242 12.38 -11.62 18.03
N LEU A 243 13.31 -11.25 17.19
CA LEU A 243 13.82 -12.18 16.17
C LEU A 243 13.20 -13.61 16.11
N SER A 244 12.95 -14.17 14.92
CA SER A 244 12.90 -15.62 14.64
C SER A 244 13.02 -15.88 13.15
N VAL A 245 13.58 -17.04 12.78
CA VAL A 245 14.09 -17.37 11.44
C VAL A 245 14.23 -18.88 11.27
N PHE A 246 14.01 -19.47 10.07
CA PHE A 246 14.56 -20.81 9.72
C PHE A 246 14.55 -21.16 8.22
N GLY A 247 15.58 -21.88 7.79
CA GLY A 247 15.97 -21.98 6.39
C GLY A 247 17.30 -21.24 6.26
N GLY A 248 17.29 -19.94 5.99
CA GLY A 248 18.47 -19.08 5.91
C GLY A 248 18.60 -18.05 7.06
N LEU A 249 19.81 -17.59 7.36
CA LEU A 249 20.32 -16.32 7.93
C LEU A 249 21.82 -16.26 7.57
N GLU A 250 22.19 -16.00 6.31
CA GLU A 250 23.57 -16.24 5.89
C GLU A 250 24.60 -15.28 6.50
N ILE A 251 24.14 -14.21 7.18
CA ILE A 251 24.58 -13.72 8.52
C ILE A 251 23.83 -12.40 8.82
N LEU A 252 23.08 -12.24 9.92
CA LEU A 252 23.51 -11.59 11.18
C LEU A 252 22.26 -11.08 11.94
N SER A 253 22.37 -10.68 13.22
CA SER A 253 21.43 -9.76 13.89
C SER A 253 22.17 -9.01 15.03
N VAL A 254 21.79 -7.77 15.41
CA VAL A 254 22.69 -6.93 16.24
C VAL A 254 22.09 -5.75 17.03
N PHE A 255 22.69 -5.48 18.21
CA PHE A 255 22.96 -4.18 18.85
C PHE A 255 21.76 -3.22 19.12
N GLY A 256 21.78 -2.33 20.12
CA GLY A 256 22.47 -2.45 21.40
C GLY A 256 21.87 -3.62 22.14
N GLY A 257 20.85 -3.41 22.97
CA GLY A 257 20.10 -4.52 23.57
C GLY A 257 19.36 -5.34 22.51
N LEU A 258 20.06 -6.29 21.89
CA LEU A 258 19.42 -7.51 21.40
C LEU A 258 19.08 -8.40 22.60
N GLU A 259 18.11 -9.32 22.50
CA GLU A 259 17.90 -10.41 23.47
C GLU A 259 17.78 -11.85 22.85
N ILE A 260 17.48 -12.05 21.53
CA ILE A 260 17.47 -13.33 20.73
C ILE A 260 17.77 -12.99 19.21
N LEU A 261 18.30 -13.76 18.21
CA LEU A 261 19.12 -14.98 17.93
C LEU A 261 19.46 -15.12 16.37
N SER A 262 18.76 -15.96 15.53
CA SER A 262 18.64 -16.06 14.00
C SER A 262 19.27 -17.26 13.24
N VAL A 263 18.79 -17.79 12.07
CA VAL A 263 19.04 -19.21 11.63
C VAL A 263 19.24 -19.63 10.11
N PHE A 264 20.47 -19.77 9.51
CA PHE A 264 20.73 -20.41 8.16
C PHE A 264 20.83 -21.93 8.10
N GLY A 265 19.89 -22.69 8.68
CA GLY A 265 19.63 -24.09 8.27
C GLY A 265 20.66 -25.14 8.75
N GLY A 266 21.94 -24.84 8.59
CA GLY A 266 23.00 -25.17 9.53
C GLY A 266 23.99 -24.01 9.81
N LEU A 267 24.15 -22.99 8.93
CA LEU A 267 24.80 -21.70 9.28
C LEU A 267 23.85 -20.86 10.13
N GLU A 268 23.43 -21.43 11.26
CA GLU A 268 22.33 -20.91 12.06
C GLU A 268 22.54 -19.40 12.35
N ILE A 269 23.50 -18.96 13.18
CA ILE A 269 23.35 -17.70 13.92
C ILE A 269 24.62 -16.74 13.84
N LEU A 270 24.52 -15.39 13.96
CA LEU A 270 25.67 -14.49 14.29
C LEU A 270 25.34 -13.30 15.25
N SER A 271 26.37 -12.80 15.96
CA SER A 271 26.38 -12.03 17.22
C SER A 271 26.70 -10.52 17.09
N VAL A 272 25.91 -9.61 17.71
CA VAL A 272 26.24 -8.85 18.96
C VAL A 272 24.95 -8.35 19.73
N PHE A 273 24.84 -8.46 21.07
CA PHE A 273 23.96 -7.62 21.95
C PHE A 273 24.73 -6.30 22.29
N GLY A 274 24.35 -5.59 23.36
CA GLY A 274 25.04 -4.46 23.97
C GLY A 274 25.74 -4.80 25.29
N GLY A 275 25.44 -5.97 25.88
CA GLY A 275 26.16 -6.52 27.04
C GLY A 275 26.27 -8.04 26.94
N LEU A 276 25.16 -8.79 26.94
CA LEU A 276 25.16 -10.25 26.75
C LEU A 276 25.35 -10.64 25.27
N GLU A 277 26.45 -10.24 24.63
CA GLU A 277 26.66 -10.10 23.18
C GLU A 277 26.30 -11.27 22.17
N ILE A 278 25.05 -11.77 22.17
CA ILE A 278 24.45 -12.95 21.50
C ILE A 278 25.24 -14.28 21.55
N LEU A 279 24.65 -15.25 20.87
CA LEU A 279 24.87 -16.69 20.74
C LEU A 279 24.70 -16.99 19.23
N SER A 280 25.54 -17.83 18.60
CA SER A 280 25.87 -17.76 17.16
C SER A 280 26.48 -19.05 16.57
N VAL A 281 26.36 -19.39 15.27
CA VAL A 281 26.61 -20.74 14.69
C VAL A 281 26.81 -20.76 13.15
N PHE A 282 27.80 -21.46 12.57
CA PHE A 282 28.08 -21.48 11.09
C PHE A 282 28.23 -22.89 10.38
N GLY A 283 27.24 -23.80 10.34
CA GLY A 283 27.34 -25.01 9.48
C GLY A 283 26.34 -26.18 9.60
N GLY A 284 26.03 -26.78 10.76
CA GLY A 284 26.44 -26.40 12.12
C GLY A 284 27.95 -26.28 12.35
N LEU A 285 28.34 -25.09 12.82
CA LEU A 285 29.56 -24.79 13.57
C LEU A 285 29.00 -24.34 14.92
N GLU A 286 28.66 -25.33 15.75
CA GLU A 286 27.43 -25.31 16.57
C GLU A 286 27.28 -24.18 17.58
N ILE A 287 28.34 -23.47 18.03
CA ILE A 287 28.27 -22.30 18.93
C ILE A 287 29.49 -21.35 18.76
N LEU A 288 29.22 -20.05 18.86
CA LEU A 288 30.04 -18.85 19.08
C LEU A 288 29.17 -17.92 19.95
N SER A 289 29.67 -17.28 21.00
CA SER A 289 28.84 -16.42 21.88
C SER A 289 29.69 -15.42 22.63
N VAL A 290 29.18 -14.20 22.86
CA VAL A 290 29.99 -13.08 23.38
C VAL A 290 29.33 -12.45 24.61
N LEU A 291 30.11 -11.76 25.46
CA LEU A 291 29.70 -11.19 26.75
C LEU A 291 30.58 -10.00 27.15
N GLY A 292 30.06 -8.79 26.95
CA GLY A 292 30.43 -7.56 27.66
C GLY A 292 29.65 -7.41 28.99
N GLY A 293 29.66 -6.20 29.58
CA GLY A 293 29.00 -5.90 30.85
C GLY A 293 29.01 -4.42 31.22
#